data_AF-A0A419I117-F1
#
_entry.id   AF-A0A419I117-F1
#
_cell.length_a   1.000
_cell.length_b   1.000
_cell.length_c   1.000
_cell.angle_alpha   90.00
_cell.angle_beta   90.00
_cell.angle_gamma   90.00
#
_symmetry.space_group_name_H-M   'P 1'
#
loop_
_entity.id
_entity.type
_entity.pdbx_description
1 polymer ?
#
loop_
_entity_poly.entity_id
_entity_poly.type
_entity_poly.pdbx_seq_one_letter_code
_entity_poly.pdbx_strand_id
1 'polypeptide(L)'
;MRLFYIDDSGAPQSKLIVYGWIELQASGWNAALQHVLDWRHALHAATGMPTNYELHATTFANGRGRPTGTDWDRHKAHRSAVMVDAFHTVSTLPTAAVGAVFHHVSPGRHYHAAKAELYTGLVATLDARLTAEGEIGMIIMDGDGTNPSYRQAHRELTLATRSMIEDPVFQVSHMSQLIQLSDLVAYAAYQHILQAPTKRAMWNWYPDHLGEVSIIGRTPQPMDLP
;
A
#
# COMPACT_ATOMS: atom_id res chain seq x y z
N MET A 1 -16.69 -10.89 3.94
CA MET A 1 -15.88 -10.59 2.74
C MET A 1 -14.89 -9.49 3.08
N ARG A 2 -13.62 -9.66 2.68
CA ARG A 2 -12.54 -8.69 2.81
C ARG A 2 -12.17 -8.07 1.46
N LEU A 3 -11.79 -6.81 1.49
CA LEU A 3 -11.25 -6.07 0.35
C LEU A 3 -9.80 -5.70 0.67
N PHE A 4 -8.86 -6.14 -0.15
CA PHE A 4 -7.44 -5.81 -0.01
C PHE A 4 -7.06 -4.80 -1.08
N TYR A 5 -6.75 -3.58 -0.68
CA TYR A 5 -6.13 -2.57 -1.54
C TYR A 5 -4.64 -2.76 -1.45
N ILE A 6 -3.99 -3.15 -2.54
CA ILE A 6 -2.57 -3.48 -2.58
C ILE A 6 -1.85 -2.54 -3.54
N ASP A 7 -0.69 -2.06 -3.10
CA ASP A 7 0.28 -1.41 -3.98
C ASP A 7 1.70 -1.86 -3.63
N ASP A 8 2.66 -1.50 -4.48
CA ASP A 8 4.05 -1.87 -4.34
C ASP A 8 5.00 -0.69 -4.28
N SER A 9 6.13 -0.90 -3.61
CA SER A 9 7.24 0.02 -3.62
C SER A 9 8.54 -0.76 -3.74
N GLY A 10 9.63 -0.08 -4.09
CA GLY A 10 10.90 -0.74 -4.37
C GLY A 10 11.54 -0.27 -5.66
N ALA A 11 12.77 -0.70 -5.88
CA ALA A 11 13.49 -0.41 -7.11
C ALA A 11 14.57 -1.45 -7.40
N PRO A 12 14.86 -1.75 -8.69
CA PRO A 12 16.00 -2.60 -9.06
C PRO A 12 17.34 -2.13 -8.48
N GLN A 13 17.52 -0.82 -8.32
CA GLN A 13 18.75 -0.22 -7.79
C GLN A 13 18.94 -0.51 -6.30
N SER A 14 17.86 -0.51 -5.51
CA SER A 14 17.91 -0.87 -4.08
C SER A 14 17.82 -2.38 -3.86
N LYS A 15 17.43 -3.15 -4.88
CA LYS A 15 17.18 -4.61 -4.78
C LYS A 15 16.19 -4.96 -3.68
N LEU A 16 15.26 -4.07 -3.40
CA LEU A 16 14.24 -4.24 -2.38
C LEU A 16 12.88 -4.11 -3.05
N ILE A 17 12.02 -5.10 -2.82
CA ILE A 17 10.62 -5.12 -3.24
C ILE A 17 9.78 -5.10 -1.98
N VAL A 18 8.72 -4.31 -1.97
CA VAL A 18 7.75 -4.20 -0.88
C VAL A 18 6.35 -4.22 -1.48
N TYR A 19 5.46 -5.02 -0.91
CA TYR A 19 4.01 -4.85 -1.11
C TYR A 19 3.40 -4.38 0.20
N GLY A 20 2.64 -3.29 0.13
CA GLY A 20 1.83 -2.77 1.23
C GLY A 20 0.35 -2.91 0.92
N TRP A 21 -0.47 -3.10 1.95
CA TRP A 21 -1.91 -3.17 1.76
C TRP A 21 -2.72 -2.52 2.88
N ILE A 22 -3.93 -2.10 2.51
CA ILE A 22 -5.03 -1.81 3.41
C ILE A 22 -6.09 -2.87 3.21
N GLU A 23 -6.53 -3.48 4.29
CA GLU A 23 -7.62 -4.44 4.31
C GLU A 23 -8.86 -3.84 4.97
N LEU A 24 -10.02 -4.02 4.36
CA LEU A 24 -11.32 -3.59 4.89
C LEU A 24 -12.32 -4.74 4.90
N GLN A 25 -13.24 -4.74 5.87
CA GLN A 25 -14.47 -5.51 5.73
C GLN A 25 -15.39 -4.84 4.72
N ALA A 26 -15.96 -5.60 3.79
CA ALA A 26 -16.82 -5.04 2.73
C ALA A 26 -18.03 -4.25 3.27
N SER A 27 -18.58 -4.65 4.43
CA SER A 27 -19.65 -3.93 5.13
C SER A 27 -19.23 -2.55 5.66
N GLY A 28 -17.94 -2.36 5.95
CA GLY A 28 -17.38 -1.09 6.41
C GLY A 28 -16.94 -0.16 5.28
N TRP A 29 -17.03 -0.60 4.02
CA TRP A 29 -16.41 0.11 2.89
C TRP A 29 -16.93 1.55 2.71
N ASN A 30 -18.24 1.77 2.80
CA ASN A 30 -18.81 3.11 2.68
C ASN A 30 -18.28 4.07 3.76
N ALA A 31 -18.20 3.59 5.00
CA ALA A 31 -17.70 4.39 6.14
C ALA A 31 -16.21 4.68 6.00
N ALA A 32 -15.42 3.69 5.56
CA ALA A 32 -14.01 3.87 5.26
C ALA A 32 -13.79 4.89 4.14
N LEU A 33 -14.53 4.78 3.03
CA LEU A 33 -14.43 5.75 1.93
C LEU A 33 -14.83 7.15 2.37
N GLN A 34 -15.93 7.30 3.11
CA GLN A 34 -16.35 8.60 3.64
C GLN A 34 -15.27 9.21 4.52
N HIS A 35 -14.66 8.43 5.41
CA HIS A 35 -13.57 8.89 6.28
C HIS A 35 -12.37 9.44 5.48
N VAL A 36 -11.98 8.75 4.40
CA VAL A 36 -10.90 9.21 3.51
C VAL A 36 -11.31 10.49 2.76
N LEU A 37 -12.56 10.59 2.29
CA LEU A 37 -13.04 11.79 1.59
C LEU A 37 -13.13 13.00 2.52
N ASP A 38 -13.57 12.81 3.77
CA ASP A 38 -13.60 13.86 4.79
C ASP A 38 -12.19 14.37 5.09
N TRP A 39 -11.22 13.45 5.23
CA TRP A 39 -9.81 13.82 5.34
C TRP A 39 -9.32 14.63 4.14
N ARG A 40 -9.65 14.22 2.91
CA ARG A 40 -9.30 14.98 1.69
C ARG A 40 -9.89 16.39 1.68
N HIS A 41 -11.14 16.54 2.12
CA HIS A 41 -11.77 17.86 2.26
C HIS A 41 -11.08 18.72 3.32
N ALA A 42 -10.74 18.13 4.47
CA ALA A 42 -10.00 18.84 5.52
C ALA A 42 -8.60 19.27 5.05
N LEU A 43 -7.88 18.40 4.34
CA LEU A 43 -6.59 18.70 3.74
C LEU A 43 -6.68 19.87 2.74
N HIS A 44 -7.72 19.86 1.90
CA HIS A 44 -7.98 20.97 0.98
C HIS A 44 -8.24 22.28 1.73
N ALA A 45 -9.10 22.26 2.74
CA ALA A 45 -9.41 23.45 3.53
C ALA A 45 -8.16 24.01 4.25
N ALA A 46 -7.28 23.14 4.73
CA ALA A 46 -6.08 23.54 5.47
C ALA A 46 -4.94 24.04 4.57
N THR A 47 -4.82 23.54 3.33
CA THR A 47 -3.62 23.74 2.50
C THR A 47 -3.90 24.34 1.13
N GLY A 48 -5.16 24.33 0.67
CA GLY A 48 -5.55 24.64 -0.70
C GLY A 48 -5.28 23.53 -1.72
N MET A 49 -4.72 22.38 -1.31
CA MET A 49 -4.47 21.25 -2.20
C MET A 49 -5.79 20.69 -2.77
N PRO A 50 -5.97 20.56 -4.10
CA PRO A 50 -7.18 19.99 -4.67
C PRO A 50 -7.48 18.58 -4.13
N THR A 51 -8.74 18.29 -3.88
CA THR A 51 -9.20 17.00 -3.31
C THR A 51 -8.94 15.83 -4.27
N ASN A 52 -8.86 16.11 -5.57
CA ASN A 52 -8.52 15.18 -6.63
C ASN A 52 -7.02 15.16 -6.98
N TYR A 53 -6.18 15.89 -6.26
CA TYR A 53 -4.73 15.84 -6.48
C TYR A 53 -4.20 14.46 -6.05
N GLU A 54 -3.56 13.76 -6.97
CA GLU A 54 -3.00 12.43 -6.72
C GLU A 54 -1.84 12.49 -5.70
N LEU A 55 -1.95 11.70 -4.63
CA LEU A 55 -0.91 11.55 -3.62
C LEU A 55 -0.02 10.33 -3.93
N HIS A 56 0.72 10.39 -5.03
CA HIS A 56 1.72 9.36 -5.34
C HIS A 56 2.96 9.54 -4.44
N ALA A 57 3.20 8.62 -3.51
CA ALA A 57 4.14 8.74 -2.39
C ALA A 57 5.55 9.13 -2.85
N THR A 58 6.09 8.45 -3.87
CA THR A 58 7.44 8.72 -4.38
C THR A 58 7.56 10.13 -4.96
N THR A 59 6.50 10.67 -5.56
CA THR A 59 6.50 12.02 -6.10
C THR A 59 6.29 13.02 -4.97
N PHE A 60 5.23 12.82 -4.20
CA PHE A 60 4.75 13.73 -3.18
C PHE A 60 5.73 13.85 -2.00
N ALA A 61 6.10 12.75 -1.34
CA ALA A 61 6.98 12.78 -0.17
C ALA A 61 8.38 13.34 -0.47
N ASN A 62 8.81 13.26 -1.74
CA ASN A 62 10.10 13.78 -2.20
C ASN A 62 10.05 15.23 -2.67
N GLY A 63 8.92 15.93 -2.52
CA GLY A 63 8.81 17.36 -2.83
C GLY A 63 8.58 17.66 -4.30
N ARG A 64 8.19 16.68 -5.13
CA ARG A 64 7.88 16.91 -6.54
C ARG A 64 6.43 17.39 -6.69
N GLY A 65 6.18 18.10 -7.79
CA GLY A 65 4.86 18.68 -8.09
C GLY A 65 4.57 19.97 -7.32
N ARG A 66 3.51 20.67 -7.72
CA ARG A 66 3.05 21.93 -7.11
C ARG A 66 1.55 21.82 -6.79
N PRO A 67 1.15 21.00 -5.80
CA PRO A 67 -0.26 20.72 -5.53
C PRO A 67 -1.08 21.97 -5.22
N THR A 68 -0.50 22.94 -4.51
CA THR A 68 -1.20 24.16 -4.11
C THR A 68 -0.91 25.33 -5.05
N GLY A 69 0.22 25.30 -5.76
CA GLY A 69 0.73 26.42 -6.54
C GLY A 69 1.37 27.54 -5.69
N THR A 70 1.31 27.44 -4.36
CA THR A 70 1.76 28.46 -3.40
C THR A 70 3.14 28.15 -2.80
N ASP A 71 3.62 29.00 -1.90
CA ASP A 71 4.87 28.75 -1.16
C ASP A 71 4.79 27.52 -0.25
N TRP A 72 3.59 27.03 0.08
CA TRP A 72 3.39 25.77 0.79
C TRP A 72 4.17 24.61 0.13
N ASP A 73 4.20 24.57 -1.21
CA ASP A 73 4.82 23.50 -2.00
C ASP A 73 6.34 23.40 -1.83
N ARG A 74 6.99 24.50 -1.37
CA ARG A 74 8.44 24.62 -1.23
C ARG A 74 8.98 23.93 0.03
N HIS A 75 8.11 23.64 1.01
CA HIS A 75 8.53 23.11 2.30
C HIS A 75 8.26 21.61 2.40
N LYS A 76 9.33 20.81 2.38
CA LYS A 76 9.24 19.35 2.52
C LYS A 76 8.56 18.91 3.82
N ALA A 77 8.71 19.69 4.90
CA ALA A 77 8.05 19.44 6.17
C ALA A 77 6.52 19.41 6.07
N HIS A 78 5.92 20.27 5.24
CA HIS A 78 4.46 20.27 5.03
C HIS A 78 4.00 18.96 4.38
N ARG A 79 4.77 18.45 3.42
CA ARG A 79 4.45 17.18 2.74
C ARG A 79 4.61 15.99 3.68
N SER A 80 5.67 16.00 4.51
CA SER A 80 5.81 15.01 5.57
C SER A 80 4.65 15.04 6.56
N ALA A 81 4.14 16.23 6.93
CA ALA A 81 2.96 16.34 7.77
C ALA A 81 1.71 15.73 7.11
N VAL A 82 1.50 15.96 5.81
CA VAL A 82 0.40 15.34 5.04
C VAL A 82 0.54 13.82 4.98
N MET A 83 1.76 13.28 4.82
CA MET A 83 1.99 11.83 4.86
C MET A 83 1.62 11.25 6.23
N VAL A 84 2.04 11.91 7.32
CA VAL A 84 1.70 11.48 8.69
C VAL A 84 0.19 11.53 8.94
N ASP A 85 -0.47 12.59 8.50
CA ASP A 85 -1.93 12.74 8.61
C ASP A 85 -2.67 11.67 7.79
N ALA A 86 -2.15 11.29 6.63
CA ALA A 86 -2.66 10.18 5.85
C ALA A 86 -2.50 8.83 6.57
N PHE A 87 -1.35 8.57 7.20
CA PHE A 87 -1.14 7.34 7.99
C PHE A 87 -2.07 7.30 9.20
N HIS A 88 -2.27 8.43 9.88
CA HIS A 88 -3.26 8.52 10.95
C HIS A 88 -4.67 8.24 10.44
N THR A 89 -5.05 8.82 9.29
CA THR A 89 -6.34 8.53 8.64
C THR A 89 -6.51 7.03 8.39
N VAL A 90 -5.47 6.36 7.86
CA VAL A 90 -5.47 4.91 7.64
C VAL A 90 -5.61 4.14 8.95
N SER A 91 -4.90 4.51 10.01
CA SER A 91 -4.96 3.82 11.30
C SER A 91 -6.27 4.02 12.04
N THR A 92 -7.04 5.05 11.70
CA THR A 92 -8.38 5.29 12.25
C THR A 92 -9.52 4.81 11.35
N LEU A 93 -9.22 4.17 10.21
CA LEU A 93 -10.28 3.65 9.33
C LEU A 93 -11.10 2.56 10.06
N PRO A 94 -12.45 2.68 10.08
CA PRO A 94 -13.29 1.69 10.72
C PRO A 94 -13.07 0.30 10.13
N THR A 95 -12.82 -0.70 10.98
CA THR A 95 -12.61 -2.11 10.59
C THR A 95 -11.42 -2.34 9.65
N ALA A 96 -10.53 -1.35 9.51
CA ALA A 96 -9.37 -1.48 8.68
C ALA A 96 -8.21 -2.11 9.42
N ALA A 97 -7.39 -2.80 8.65
CA ALA A 97 -6.10 -3.24 9.09
C ALA A 97 -5.09 -3.05 7.95
N VAL A 98 -3.81 -3.05 8.25
CA VAL A 98 -2.75 -2.90 7.24
C VAL A 98 -1.76 -4.03 7.31
N GLY A 99 -0.90 -4.11 6.31
CA GLY A 99 0.30 -4.91 6.39
C GLY A 99 1.28 -4.53 5.30
N ALA A 100 2.52 -4.99 5.45
CA ALA A 100 3.51 -4.91 4.40
C ALA A 100 4.48 -6.09 4.46
N VAL A 101 4.75 -6.71 3.31
CA VAL A 101 5.77 -7.74 3.14
C VAL A 101 6.89 -7.24 2.25
N PHE A 102 8.09 -7.75 2.44
CA PHE A 102 9.24 -7.34 1.64
C PHE A 102 10.17 -8.50 1.28
N HIS A 103 10.97 -8.28 0.23
CA HIS A 103 12.03 -9.20 -0.18
C HIS A 103 13.26 -8.43 -0.70
N HIS A 104 14.45 -8.88 -0.29
CA HIS A 104 15.72 -8.43 -0.84
C HIS A 104 16.14 -9.34 -1.99
N VAL A 105 16.25 -8.79 -3.20
CA VAL A 105 16.62 -9.54 -4.40
C VAL A 105 18.09 -9.93 -4.35
N SER A 106 18.34 -11.24 -4.26
CA SER A 106 19.69 -11.82 -4.30
C SER A 106 20.46 -11.44 -5.57
N PRO A 107 21.80 -11.29 -5.50
CA PRO A 107 22.63 -11.07 -6.69
C PRO A 107 22.35 -12.12 -7.78
N GLY A 108 22.18 -11.68 -9.02
CA GLY A 108 21.91 -12.56 -10.17
C GLY A 108 20.43 -12.94 -10.37
N ARG A 109 19.55 -12.74 -9.38
CA ARG A 109 18.08 -12.91 -9.56
C ARG A 109 17.50 -11.70 -10.29
N HIS A 110 16.57 -11.93 -11.20
CA HIS A 110 15.93 -10.87 -11.97
C HIS A 110 14.85 -10.16 -11.12
N TYR A 111 14.94 -8.84 -10.97
CA TYR A 111 14.07 -8.07 -10.06
C TYR A 111 12.58 -8.28 -10.32
N HIS A 112 12.15 -8.20 -11.59
CA HIS A 112 10.73 -8.34 -11.93
C HIS A 112 10.20 -9.77 -11.73
N ALA A 113 11.05 -10.78 -11.85
CA ALA A 113 10.67 -12.16 -11.54
C ALA A 113 10.50 -12.33 -10.02
N ALA A 114 11.46 -11.83 -9.23
CA ALA A 114 11.37 -11.82 -7.77
C ALA A 114 10.14 -11.03 -7.27
N LYS A 115 9.79 -9.94 -7.93
CA LYS A 115 8.58 -9.15 -7.62
C LYS A 115 7.29 -9.92 -7.90
N ALA A 116 7.24 -10.71 -8.97
CA ALA A 116 6.11 -11.58 -9.27
C ALA A 116 6.00 -12.72 -8.24
N GLU A 117 7.11 -13.37 -7.89
CA GLU A 117 7.15 -14.44 -6.89
C GLU A 117 6.72 -13.94 -5.50
N LEU A 118 7.16 -12.73 -5.11
CA LEU A 118 6.72 -12.11 -3.86
C LEU A 118 5.21 -11.88 -3.83
N TYR A 119 4.64 -11.44 -4.96
CA TYR A 119 3.20 -11.29 -5.07
C TYR A 119 2.46 -12.64 -4.96
N THR A 120 2.98 -13.69 -5.61
CA THR A 120 2.43 -15.06 -5.47
C THR A 120 2.43 -15.51 -4.01
N GLY A 121 3.54 -15.32 -3.29
CA GLY A 121 3.63 -15.64 -1.86
C GLY A 121 2.65 -14.83 -1.00
N LEU A 122 2.49 -13.54 -1.29
CA LEU A 122 1.50 -12.69 -0.62
C LEU A 122 0.07 -13.19 -0.85
N VAL A 123 -0.31 -13.46 -2.10
CA VAL A 123 -1.65 -13.97 -2.44
C VAL A 123 -1.94 -15.28 -1.71
N ALA A 124 -0.99 -16.22 -1.71
CA ALA A 124 -1.13 -17.49 -1.00
C ALA A 124 -1.27 -17.29 0.52
N THR A 125 -0.52 -16.35 1.11
CA THR A 125 -0.59 -16.02 2.54
C THR A 125 -1.95 -15.44 2.92
N LEU A 126 -2.46 -14.48 2.13
CA LEU A 126 -3.77 -13.88 2.36
C LEU A 126 -4.89 -14.91 2.17
N ASP A 127 -4.80 -15.77 1.15
CA ASP A 127 -5.76 -16.85 0.91
C ASP A 127 -5.82 -17.86 2.07
N ALA A 128 -4.66 -18.29 2.58
CA ALA A 128 -4.56 -19.18 3.72
C ALA A 128 -5.18 -18.56 4.99
N ARG A 129 -4.93 -17.27 5.22
CA ARG A 129 -5.52 -16.54 6.35
C ARG A 129 -7.04 -16.43 6.24
N LEU A 130 -7.55 -16.02 5.07
CA LEU A 130 -9.00 -15.97 4.81
C LEU A 130 -9.66 -17.32 5.05
N THR A 131 -9.04 -18.40 4.55
CA THR A 131 -9.52 -19.77 4.75
C THR A 131 -9.57 -20.15 6.22
N ALA A 132 -8.52 -19.82 6.99
CA ALA A 132 -8.47 -20.10 8.42
C ALA A 132 -9.55 -19.33 9.22
N GLU A 133 -9.91 -18.13 8.77
CA GLU A 133 -10.94 -17.28 9.39
C GLU A 133 -12.36 -17.57 8.86
N GLY A 134 -12.51 -18.49 7.89
CA GLY A 134 -13.80 -18.76 7.24
C GLY A 134 -14.34 -17.57 6.44
N GLU A 135 -13.45 -16.71 5.95
CA GLU A 135 -13.76 -15.53 5.18
C GLU A 135 -13.43 -15.72 3.70
N ILE A 136 -13.97 -14.83 2.86
CA ILE A 136 -13.63 -14.72 1.45
C ILE A 136 -13.10 -13.31 1.16
N GLY A 137 -12.20 -13.18 0.19
CA GLY A 137 -11.49 -11.93 -0.08
C GLY A 137 -11.40 -11.59 -1.55
N MET A 138 -11.14 -10.31 -1.85
CA MET A 138 -10.83 -9.83 -3.20
C MET A 138 -9.69 -8.82 -3.13
N ILE A 139 -8.77 -8.88 -4.10
CA ILE A 139 -7.70 -7.91 -4.25
C ILE A 139 -8.09 -6.84 -5.27
N ILE A 140 -7.89 -5.58 -4.88
CA ILE A 140 -7.93 -4.40 -5.72
C ILE A 140 -6.51 -3.82 -5.72
N MET A 141 -5.93 -3.56 -6.89
CA MET A 141 -4.57 -3.04 -6.95
C MET A 141 -4.37 -2.04 -8.08
N ASP A 142 -3.31 -1.24 -7.95
CA ASP A 142 -2.88 -0.36 -9.04
C ASP A 142 -2.37 -1.17 -10.24
N GLY A 143 -2.54 -0.59 -11.42
CA GLY A 143 -2.08 -1.14 -12.69
C GLY A 143 -3.16 -1.16 -13.76
N ASP A 144 -2.76 -1.67 -14.93
CA ASP A 144 -3.58 -1.74 -16.15
C ASP A 144 -3.93 -3.19 -16.56
N GLY A 145 -3.51 -4.17 -15.75
CA GLY A 145 -3.73 -5.59 -16.01
C GLY A 145 -2.93 -6.17 -17.18
N THR A 146 -1.91 -5.45 -17.68
CA THR A 146 -1.03 -5.93 -18.75
C THR A 146 0.00 -6.95 -18.26
N ASN A 147 0.39 -6.88 -16.98
CA ASN A 147 1.28 -7.86 -16.38
C ASN A 147 0.53 -9.17 -16.06
N PRO A 148 0.80 -10.28 -16.77
CA PRO A 148 0.08 -11.54 -16.57
C PRO A 148 0.40 -12.20 -15.22
N SER A 149 1.52 -11.85 -14.57
CA SER A 149 1.95 -12.52 -13.33
C SER A 149 0.94 -12.34 -12.19
N TYR A 150 0.25 -11.21 -12.16
CA TYR A 150 -0.76 -10.95 -11.13
C TYR A 150 -1.98 -11.85 -11.26
N ARG A 151 -2.46 -12.12 -12.49
CA ARG A 151 -3.54 -13.09 -12.71
C ARG A 151 -3.05 -14.50 -12.43
N GLN A 152 -1.85 -14.84 -12.91
CA GLN A 152 -1.26 -16.15 -12.70
C GLN A 152 -1.20 -16.54 -11.22
N ALA A 153 -0.73 -15.64 -10.34
CA ALA A 153 -0.68 -15.86 -8.90
C ALA A 153 -2.03 -16.28 -8.28
N HIS A 154 -3.14 -15.72 -8.77
CA HIS A 154 -4.49 -16.07 -8.30
C HIS A 154 -4.97 -17.39 -8.89
N ARG A 155 -4.61 -17.69 -10.15
CA ARG A 155 -5.00 -18.93 -10.83
C ARG A 155 -4.19 -20.15 -10.39
N GLU A 156 -3.04 -19.94 -9.74
CA GLU A 156 -2.25 -20.99 -9.08
C GLU A 156 -2.85 -21.45 -7.74
N LEU A 157 -3.78 -20.69 -7.14
CA LEU A 157 -4.50 -21.11 -5.95
C LEU A 157 -5.38 -22.34 -6.23
N THR A 158 -5.47 -23.26 -5.27
CA THR A 158 -6.27 -24.48 -5.41
C THR A 158 -7.76 -24.15 -5.46
N LEU A 159 -8.40 -24.38 -6.62
CA LEU A 159 -9.81 -23.99 -6.86
C LEU A 159 -10.79 -24.54 -5.81
N ALA A 160 -10.56 -25.75 -5.32
CA ALA A 160 -11.45 -26.41 -4.36
C ALA A 160 -11.42 -25.77 -2.95
N THR A 161 -10.38 -25.01 -2.63
CA THR A 161 -10.14 -24.51 -1.27
C THR A 161 -9.84 -23.01 -1.19
N ARG A 162 -9.62 -22.33 -2.32
CA ARG A 162 -9.29 -20.90 -2.34
C ARG A 162 -10.44 -20.07 -1.77
N SER A 163 -10.07 -19.11 -0.94
CA SER A 163 -10.94 -18.09 -0.34
C SER A 163 -10.80 -16.72 -1.03
N MET A 164 -9.72 -16.52 -1.77
CA MET A 164 -9.55 -15.38 -2.67
C MET A 164 -10.46 -15.53 -3.89
N ILE A 165 -11.23 -14.51 -4.22
CA ILE A 165 -12.19 -14.48 -5.32
C ILE A 165 -11.56 -13.83 -6.55
N GLU A 166 -11.72 -14.49 -7.70
CA GLU A 166 -11.28 -14.04 -9.03
C GLU A 166 -9.79 -13.65 -9.13
N ASP A 167 -9.44 -13.03 -10.26
CA ASP A 167 -8.19 -12.29 -10.48
C ASP A 167 -8.27 -10.91 -9.77
N PRO A 168 -7.13 -10.21 -9.57
CA PRO A 168 -7.17 -8.88 -8.97
C PRO A 168 -7.91 -7.89 -9.88
N VAL A 169 -8.69 -7.01 -9.24
CA VAL A 169 -9.35 -5.89 -9.91
C VAL A 169 -8.36 -4.75 -10.05
N PHE A 170 -8.00 -4.43 -11.28
CA PHE A 170 -7.11 -3.31 -11.58
C PHE A 170 -7.89 -1.99 -11.59
N GLN A 171 -7.38 -1.01 -10.85
CA GLN A 171 -7.88 0.36 -10.88
C GLN A 171 -6.70 1.31 -10.99
N VAL A 172 -6.85 2.35 -11.79
CA VAL A 172 -5.84 3.40 -11.90
C VAL A 172 -5.81 4.24 -10.61
N SER A 173 -4.63 4.38 -10.00
CA SER A 173 -4.38 5.09 -8.74
C SER A 173 -5.09 6.44 -8.61
N HIS A 174 -5.05 7.29 -9.64
CA HIS A 174 -5.66 8.63 -9.62
C HIS A 174 -7.18 8.61 -9.43
N MET A 175 -7.84 7.48 -9.66
CA MET A 175 -9.29 7.30 -9.48
C MET A 175 -9.67 6.65 -8.15
N SER A 176 -8.70 6.17 -7.34
CA SER A 176 -8.98 5.41 -6.11
C SER A 176 -8.16 5.92 -4.93
N GLN A 177 -8.85 6.54 -3.97
CA GLN A 177 -8.21 7.09 -2.77
C GLN A 177 -7.61 5.99 -1.88
N LEU A 178 -8.24 4.81 -1.82
CA LEU A 178 -7.74 3.68 -1.03
C LEU A 178 -6.50 3.03 -1.67
N ILE A 179 -6.39 3.03 -3.00
CA ILE A 179 -5.13 2.64 -3.68
C ILE A 179 -4.03 3.65 -3.36
N GLN A 180 -4.30 4.95 -3.47
CA GLN A 180 -3.31 5.97 -3.11
C GLN A 180 -2.84 5.83 -1.66
N LEU A 181 -3.74 5.56 -0.72
CA LEU A 181 -3.33 5.31 0.68
C LEU A 181 -2.52 4.01 0.82
N SER A 182 -2.80 2.98 0.00
CA SER A 182 -2.01 1.74 -0.03
C SER A 182 -0.61 1.95 -0.60
N ASP A 183 -0.43 2.82 -1.60
CA ASP A 183 0.88 3.31 -2.06
C ASP A 183 1.65 3.96 -0.90
N LEU A 184 0.99 4.81 -0.10
CA LEU A 184 1.64 5.43 1.06
C LEU A 184 2.09 4.38 2.08
N VAL A 185 1.28 3.34 2.34
CA VAL A 185 1.63 2.21 3.24
C VAL A 185 2.85 1.47 2.70
N ALA A 186 2.86 1.11 1.41
CA ALA A 186 3.98 0.43 0.76
C ALA A 186 5.25 1.29 0.80
N TYR A 187 5.13 2.60 0.57
CA TYR A 187 6.24 3.54 0.63
C TYR A 187 6.80 3.70 2.05
N ALA A 188 5.94 3.79 3.07
CA ALA A 188 6.36 3.86 4.47
C ALA A 188 7.16 2.61 4.87
N ALA A 189 6.67 1.42 4.48
CA ALA A 189 7.37 0.16 4.68
C ALA A 189 8.72 0.14 3.96
N TYR A 190 8.77 0.59 2.70
CA TYR A 190 10.01 0.69 1.94
C TYR A 190 11.04 1.63 2.56
N GLN A 191 10.62 2.82 3.03
CA GLN A 191 11.54 3.74 3.71
C GLN A 191 12.07 3.17 5.03
N HIS A 192 11.23 2.42 5.75
CA HIS A 192 11.63 1.75 6.99
C HIS A 192 12.66 0.65 6.77
N ILE A 193 12.50 -0.16 5.72
CA ILE A 193 13.43 -1.27 5.43
C ILE A 193 14.71 -0.77 4.75
N LEU A 194 14.60 0.12 3.76
CA LEU A 194 15.76 0.61 3.02
C LEU A 194 16.71 1.44 3.89
N GLN A 195 16.16 2.25 4.80
CA GLN A 195 16.88 3.18 5.65
C GLN A 195 17.95 4.02 4.93
N ALA A 196 17.63 4.55 3.75
CA ALA A 196 18.54 5.42 3.03
C ALA A 196 18.88 6.67 3.89
N PRO A 197 20.16 7.04 4.07
CA PRO A 197 20.56 8.15 4.95
C PRO A 197 19.86 9.48 4.67
N THR A 198 19.59 9.78 3.39
CA THR A 198 18.90 11.00 2.94
C THR A 198 17.40 11.02 3.28
N LYS A 199 16.86 9.91 3.79
CA LYS A 199 15.45 9.69 4.09
C LYS A 199 15.19 9.40 5.57
N ARG A 200 16.14 9.74 6.46
CA ARG A 200 16.05 9.46 7.91
C ARG A 200 14.74 9.88 8.57
N ALA A 201 14.16 10.99 8.16
CA ALA A 201 12.86 11.48 8.67
C ALA A 201 11.66 10.55 8.34
N MET A 202 11.84 9.59 7.43
CA MET A 202 10.79 8.68 6.94
C MET A 202 10.95 7.25 7.49
N TRP A 203 12.08 6.93 8.14
CA TRP A 203 12.38 5.55 8.55
C TRP A 203 11.37 4.98 9.54
N ASN A 204 10.77 5.82 10.38
CA ASN A 204 9.85 5.35 11.40
C ASN A 204 8.37 5.53 11.03
N TRP A 205 8.05 5.98 9.81
CA TRP A 205 6.66 6.20 9.42
C TRP A 205 5.80 4.95 9.56
N TYR A 206 6.31 3.79 9.16
CA TYR A 206 5.58 2.53 9.30
C TYR A 206 5.41 2.11 10.78
N PRO A 207 6.48 1.87 11.57
CA PRO A 207 6.31 1.38 12.93
C PRO A 207 5.61 2.36 13.89
N ASP A 208 5.72 3.67 13.65
CA ASP A 208 5.15 4.69 14.54
C ASP A 208 3.67 4.97 14.24
N HIS A 209 3.23 4.88 12.98
CA HIS A 209 1.87 5.28 12.58
C HIS A 209 0.98 4.13 12.11
N LEU A 210 1.58 3.05 11.60
CA LEU A 210 0.86 1.92 11.01
C LEU A 210 1.06 0.63 11.80
N GLY A 211 2.12 0.55 12.62
CA GLY A 211 2.51 -0.67 13.32
C GLY A 211 1.43 -1.23 14.27
N GLU A 212 0.57 -0.38 14.84
CA GLU A 212 -0.50 -0.82 15.76
C GLU A 212 -1.71 -1.42 15.07
N VAL A 213 -1.97 -0.99 13.84
CA VAL A 213 -3.07 -1.51 12.99
C VAL A 213 -2.58 -2.57 12.00
N SER A 214 -1.29 -2.91 12.05
CA SER A 214 -0.69 -3.93 11.19
C SER A 214 -1.00 -5.34 11.70
N ILE A 215 -1.59 -6.18 10.85
CA ILE A 215 -1.98 -7.56 11.21
C ILE A 215 -0.82 -8.55 11.18
N ILE A 216 0.31 -8.16 10.59
CA ILE A 216 1.50 -9.01 10.48
C ILE A 216 2.65 -8.53 11.38
N GLY A 217 2.37 -7.60 12.29
CA GLY A 217 3.32 -7.08 13.28
C GLY A 217 3.71 -5.62 13.06
N ARG A 218 4.38 -5.02 14.05
CA ARG A 218 4.70 -3.58 14.08
C ARG A 218 5.66 -3.13 12.97
N THR A 219 6.36 -4.05 12.32
CA THR A 219 7.28 -3.78 11.21
C THR A 219 6.89 -4.63 10.00
N PRO A 220 7.25 -4.20 8.77
CA PRO A 220 7.08 -5.03 7.58
C PRO A 220 7.76 -6.38 7.76
N GLN A 221 7.14 -7.46 7.26
CA GLN A 221 7.65 -8.82 7.43
C GLN A 221 8.45 -9.27 6.21
N PRO A 222 9.62 -9.91 6.39
CA PRO A 222 10.31 -10.54 5.28
C PRO A 222 9.47 -11.72 4.76
N MET A 223 9.47 -11.91 3.45
CA MET A 223 8.92 -13.11 2.83
C MET A 223 10.01 -13.77 2.00
N ASP A 224 10.29 -15.03 2.34
CA ASP A 224 11.19 -15.85 1.57
C ASP A 224 10.50 -16.24 0.26
N LEU A 225 11.22 -16.07 -0.83
CA LEU A 225 10.77 -16.57 -2.13
C LEU A 225 11.15 -18.04 -2.23
N PRO A 226 10.30 -18.87 -2.85
CA PRO A 226 10.69 -20.23 -3.23
C PRO A 226 11.91 -20.25 -4.16
#